data_AF-A0A2S9FV22-F1
#
_entry.id   AF-A0A2S9FV22-F1
#
_cell.length_a   1.000
_cell.length_b   1.000
_cell.length_c   1.000
_cell.angle_alpha   90.00
_cell.angle_beta   90.00
_cell.angle_gamma   90.00
#
_symmetry.space_group_name_H-M   'P 1'
#
loop_
_entity.id
_entity.type
_entity.pdbx_description
1 polymer ?
#
loop_
_entity_poly.entity_id
_entity_poly.type
_entity_poly.pdbx_seq_one_letter_code
_entity_poly.pdbx_strand_id
1 'polypeptide(L)'
;KAYGFPEMPVDGILVGTAAMATLEATTSPAVKQMLVETTGTDPGVGAGNAINGMASGRSQLGADIHEIDNAASRCGRLLDEVAGDA
;
A
#
# COMPACT_ATOMS: atom_id res chain seq x y z
N LYS A 1 26.37 2.31 11.37
CA LYS A 1 25.62 2.59 10.11
C LYS A 1 25.37 1.27 9.41
N ALA A 2 24.14 0.99 8.99
CA ALA A 2 23.75 -0.31 8.44
C ALA A 2 24.63 -0.80 7.28
N TYR A 3 25.19 0.13 6.48
CA TYR A 3 25.97 -0.17 5.27
C TYR A 3 27.43 0.29 5.27
N GLY A 4 27.99 0.75 6.41
CA GLY A 4 29.41 1.11 6.51
C GLY A 4 29.88 2.39 5.80
N PHE A 5 29.00 3.17 5.16
CA PHE A 5 29.34 4.42 4.47
C PHE A 5 29.57 5.64 5.40
N PRO A 6 30.11 6.77 4.90
CA PRO A 6 30.13 8.08 5.57
C PRO A 6 28.73 8.63 5.90
N GLU A 7 28.63 9.76 6.61
CA GLU A 7 27.33 10.33 6.98
C GLU A 7 26.67 10.92 5.74
N MET A 8 25.38 10.63 5.55
CA MET A 8 24.59 11.08 4.40
C MET A 8 23.28 11.72 4.92
N PRO A 9 23.34 12.94 5.47
CA PRO A 9 22.15 13.65 5.93
C PRO A 9 21.23 14.00 4.75
N VAL A 10 19.93 14.13 5.03
CA VAL A 10 18.91 14.58 4.07
C VAL A 10 18.27 15.86 4.58
N ASP A 11 17.88 16.75 3.67
CA ASP A 11 17.31 18.05 4.02
C ASP A 11 15.79 18.00 4.31
N GLY A 12 15.14 16.87 4.01
CA GLY A 12 13.69 16.72 4.19
C GLY A 12 13.20 15.28 4.11
N ILE A 13 12.04 15.04 4.74
CA ILE A 13 11.35 13.75 4.75
C ILE A 13 9.87 14.03 4.46
N LEU A 14 9.30 13.30 3.51
CA LEU A 14 7.88 13.38 3.19
C LEU A 14 7.10 12.26 3.89
N VAL A 15 5.93 12.60 4.45
CA VAL A 15 5.09 11.67 5.21
C VAL A 15 3.70 11.63 4.56
N GLY A 16 3.45 10.58 3.77
CA GLY A 16 2.19 10.38 3.05
C GLY A 16 1.16 9.59 3.85
N THR A 17 1.28 8.26 3.86
CA THR A 17 0.26 7.34 4.41
C THR A 17 -0.16 7.66 5.85
N ALA A 18 0.77 8.01 6.72
CA ALA A 18 0.46 8.34 8.12
C ALA A 18 -0.45 9.58 8.26
N ALA A 19 -0.47 10.47 7.27
CA ALA A 19 -1.32 11.65 7.27
C ALA A 19 -2.77 11.37 6.80
N MET A 20 -3.07 10.15 6.30
CA MET A 20 -4.40 9.85 5.73
C MET A 20 -5.52 9.69 6.77
N ALA A 21 -5.16 9.46 8.05
CA ALA A 21 -6.11 9.29 9.17
C ALA A 21 -6.24 10.53 10.07
N THR A 22 -5.65 11.66 9.70
CA THR A 22 -5.75 12.92 10.49
C THR A 22 -7.18 13.45 10.54
N LEU A 23 -7.47 14.36 11.46
CA LEU A 23 -8.80 14.92 11.66
C LEU A 23 -9.30 15.66 10.41
N GLU A 24 -8.41 16.42 9.77
CA GLU A 24 -8.67 17.30 8.64
C GLU A 24 -8.82 16.57 7.31
N ALA A 25 -8.32 15.33 7.22
CA ALA A 25 -8.47 14.51 6.02
C ALA A 25 -9.95 14.19 5.75
N THR A 26 -10.38 14.31 4.49
CA THR A 26 -11.77 14.08 4.07
C THR A 26 -12.12 12.59 3.87
N THR A 27 -11.17 11.69 4.14
CA THR A 27 -11.37 10.24 4.16
C THR A 27 -12.54 9.86 5.06
N SER A 28 -13.44 8.98 4.61
CA SER A 28 -14.60 8.56 5.39
C SER A 28 -14.20 7.94 6.74
N PRO A 29 -15.00 8.12 7.82
CA PRO A 29 -14.65 7.59 9.14
C PRO A 29 -14.37 6.08 9.15
N ALA A 30 -15.18 5.29 8.44
CA ALA A 30 -14.97 3.83 8.32
C ALA A 30 -13.66 3.46 7.60
N VAL A 31 -13.22 4.28 6.64
CA VAL A 31 -11.96 4.07 5.93
C VAL A 31 -10.77 4.46 6.81
N LYS A 32 -10.89 5.54 7.61
CA LYS A 32 -9.88 5.87 8.63
C LYS A 32 -9.73 4.74 9.66
N GLN A 33 -10.85 4.17 10.13
CA GLN A 33 -10.82 3.03 11.05
C GLN A 33 -10.18 1.80 10.42
N MET A 34 -10.53 1.47 9.17
CA MET A 34 -9.89 0.37 8.44
C MET A 34 -8.38 0.56 8.29
N LEU A 35 -7.93 1.79 8.00
CA LEU A 35 -6.50 2.11 7.94
C LEU A 35 -5.80 1.92 9.29
N VAL A 36 -6.44 2.29 10.40
CA VAL A 36 -5.91 2.09 11.76
C VAL A 36 -5.80 0.61 12.12
N GLU A 37 -6.77 -0.21 11.72
CA GLU A 37 -6.80 -1.64 12.01
C GLU A 37 -5.84 -2.46 11.15
N THR A 38 -5.39 -1.90 10.02
CA THR A 38 -4.46 -2.57 9.11
C THR A 38 -3.03 -2.48 9.67
N THR A 39 -2.47 -3.63 10.07
CA THR A 39 -1.15 -3.69 10.75
C THR A 39 0.03 -3.30 9.85
N GLY A 40 -0.06 -3.61 8.55
CA GLY A 40 1.06 -3.41 7.61
C GLY A 40 2.14 -4.50 7.72
N THR A 41 3.22 -4.32 6.96
CA THR A 41 4.32 -5.28 6.85
C THR A 41 5.65 -4.55 6.61
N ASP A 42 6.75 -5.08 7.16
CA ASP A 42 8.10 -4.54 6.96
C ASP A 42 8.63 -4.79 5.54
N PRO A 43 8.57 -6.03 4.98
CA PRO A 43 8.83 -6.24 3.56
C PRO A 43 7.68 -5.68 2.72
N GLY A 44 8.00 -5.01 1.61
CA GLY A 44 7.03 -4.63 0.59
C GLY A 44 6.26 -5.84 0.06
N VAL A 45 5.00 -5.65 -0.31
CA VAL A 45 4.14 -6.71 -0.85
C VAL A 45 4.37 -6.83 -2.35
N GLY A 46 4.82 -7.99 -2.82
CA GLY A 46 5.04 -8.25 -4.24
C GLY A 46 3.74 -8.26 -5.05
N ALA A 47 3.82 -7.91 -6.34
CA ALA A 47 2.68 -7.86 -7.25
C ALA A 47 1.83 -9.15 -7.20
N GLY A 48 0.51 -9.00 -7.15
CA GLY A 48 -0.46 -10.09 -7.07
C GLY A 48 -0.59 -10.75 -5.69
N ASN A 49 0.17 -10.32 -4.68
CA ASN A 49 0.14 -10.91 -3.35
C ASN A 49 -0.58 -10.01 -2.34
N ALA A 50 -0.97 -10.61 -1.21
CA ALA A 50 -1.48 -9.92 -0.04
C ALA A 50 -0.81 -10.46 1.24
N ILE A 51 -0.31 -9.58 2.10
CA ILE A 51 0.40 -9.89 3.34
C ILE A 51 0.00 -8.86 4.41
N ASN A 52 -0.39 -9.33 5.60
CA ASN A 52 -0.73 -8.51 6.77
C ASN A 52 -1.72 -7.36 6.50
N GLY A 53 -2.77 -7.63 5.72
CA GLY A 53 -3.83 -6.66 5.41
C GLY A 53 -3.44 -5.64 4.33
N MET A 54 -2.27 -5.77 3.69
CA MET A 54 -1.87 -5.00 2.52
C MET A 54 -1.77 -5.91 1.29
N ALA A 55 -2.10 -5.38 0.13
CA ALA A 55 -2.03 -6.05 -1.15
C ALA A 55 -1.31 -5.20 -2.20
N SER A 56 -0.78 -5.86 -3.23
CA SER A 56 -0.25 -5.19 -4.44
C SER A 56 -1.02 -5.68 -5.66
N GLY A 57 -1.90 -4.85 -6.21
CA GLY A 57 -2.68 -5.10 -7.44
C GLY A 57 -2.12 -4.32 -8.63
N ARG A 58 -2.68 -4.51 -9.83
CA ARG A 58 -2.28 -3.71 -11.00
C ARG A 58 -3.31 -2.65 -11.34
N SER A 59 -2.82 -1.48 -11.70
CA SER A 59 -3.62 -0.42 -12.33
C SER A 59 -4.07 -0.85 -13.73
N GLN A 60 -5.02 -0.10 -14.30
CA GLN A 60 -5.46 -0.27 -15.68
C GLN A 60 -4.34 -0.19 -16.74
N LEU A 61 -3.18 0.40 -16.41
CA LEU A 61 -2.00 0.50 -17.28
C LEU A 61 -0.91 -0.52 -16.93
N GLY A 62 -1.18 -1.46 -16.02
CA GLY A 62 -0.27 -2.51 -15.60
C GLY A 62 0.77 -2.12 -14.54
N ALA A 63 0.74 -0.88 -14.03
CA ALA A 63 1.61 -0.47 -12.93
C ALA A 63 1.12 -1.00 -11.58
N ASP A 64 2.03 -1.41 -10.70
CA ASP A 64 1.73 -1.92 -9.35
C ASP A 64 1.18 -0.82 -8.44
N ILE A 65 0.11 -1.13 -7.69
CA ILE A 65 -0.55 -0.25 -6.73
C ILE A 65 -0.72 -0.96 -5.39
N HIS A 66 -0.30 -0.29 -4.31
CA HIS A 66 -0.49 -0.78 -2.94
C HIS A 66 -1.88 -0.43 -2.43
N GLU A 67 -2.62 -1.45 -1.98
CA GLU A 67 -3.99 -1.34 -1.51
C GLU A 67 -4.15 -2.03 -0.14
N ILE A 68 -5.17 -1.65 0.63
CA ILE A 68 -5.60 -2.46 1.78
C ILE A 68 -6.27 -3.73 1.26
N ASP A 69 -5.93 -4.89 1.81
CA ASP A 69 -6.46 -6.20 1.38
C ASP A 69 -7.92 -6.39 1.80
N ASN A 70 -8.82 -5.76 1.04
CA ASN A 70 -10.26 -5.81 1.21
C ASN A 70 -10.96 -6.36 -0.05
N ALA A 71 -12.29 -6.27 -0.09
CA ALA A 71 -13.07 -6.78 -1.22
C ALA A 71 -12.68 -6.16 -2.58
N ALA A 72 -12.28 -4.88 -2.61
CA ALA A 72 -11.86 -4.22 -3.85
C ALA A 72 -10.55 -4.81 -4.37
N SER A 73 -9.53 -4.95 -3.51
CA SER A 73 -8.24 -5.52 -3.91
C SER A 73 -8.34 -6.98 -4.36
N ARG A 74 -9.21 -7.78 -3.73
CA ARG A 74 -9.49 -9.16 -4.15
C ARG A 74 -10.16 -9.21 -5.52
N CYS A 75 -11.08 -8.28 -5.79
CA CYS A 75 -11.70 -8.15 -7.10
C CYS A 75 -10.68 -7.72 -8.17
N GLY A 76 -9.83 -6.74 -7.87
CA GLY A 76 -8.76 -6.28 -8.76
C GLY A 76 -7.80 -7.41 -9.13
N ARG A 77 -7.30 -8.17 -8.14
CA ARG A 77 -6.43 -9.33 -8.40
C ARG A 77 -7.12 -10.43 -9.22
N LEU A 78 -8.42 -10.66 -9.01
CA LEU A 78 -9.18 -11.59 -9.85
C LEU A 78 -9.25 -11.13 -11.31
N LEU A 79 -9.41 -9.81 -11.56
CA LEU A 79 -9.36 -9.27 -12.91
C LEU A 79 -7.96 -9.40 -13.53
N ASP A 80 -6.91 -9.20 -12.74
CA ASP A 80 -5.52 -9.37 -13.17
C ASP A 80 -5.21 -10.82 -13.60
N GLU A 81 -5.75 -11.81 -12.87
CA GLU A 81 -5.65 -13.24 -13.22
C GLU A 81 -6.33 -13.52 -14.58
N VAL A 82 -7.56 -13.04 -14.77
CA VAL A 82 -8.31 -13.25 -16.01
C VAL A 82 -7.67 -12.54 -17.21
N ALA A 83 -7.12 -11.34 -17.01
CA ALA A 83 -6.44 -10.61 -18.09
C ALA A 83 -5.13 -11.28 -18.52
N GLY A 84 -4.50 -12.10 -17.67
CA GLY A 84 -3.27 -12.84 -17.95
C GLY A 84 -3.46 -14.14 -18.74
N ASP A 85 -4.70 -14.62 -18.87
CA ASP A 85 -5.08 -15.86 -19.57
C ASP A 85 -5.52 -15.63 -21.04
N ALA A 86 -5.25 -14.44 -21.60
CA ALA A 86 -5.57 -14.05 -22.97
C ALA A 86 -4.38 -14.13 -23.94
#